data_AF-A0A9X3AMU6-F1
#
_entry.id   AF-A0A9X3AMU6-F1
#
_cell.length_a   1.000
_cell.length_b   1.000
_cell.length_c   1.000
_cell.angle_alpha   90.00
_cell.angle_beta   90.00
_cell.angle_gamma   90.00
#
_symmetry.space_group_name_H-M   'P 1'
#
loop_
_entity.id
_entity.type
_entity.pdbx_description
1 polymer ?
#
loop_
_entity_poly.entity_id
_entity_poly.type
_entity_poly.pdbx_seq_one_letter_code
_entity_poly.pdbx_strand_id
1 'polypeptide(L)'
;MSKRSDIIDGSAAARAPYGLVYTEVLGWIDLGHAQGTDIRNLLRSIALAMMMSLARKFEGLQSSFPISLTTDSGFSGEDLVSNLLGFYRVVSAQNLFGMLHPVSKEEALKRWDYYGKIGSWKNENFRPLLFPDPEMFPNARPRKGELPNFMKTVSPWSDFRSGIVSIASADGSYIDKAKGGILPYA
;
A
#
# COMPACT_ATOMS: atom_id res chain seq x y z
N MET A 1 -9.82 -27.33 13.64
CA MET A 1 -9.42 -28.74 13.85
C MET A 1 -9.75 -29.52 12.60
N SER A 2 -8.80 -30.28 12.07
CA SER A 2 -8.94 -31.08 10.85
C SER A 2 -9.91 -32.25 11.07
N LYS A 3 -10.72 -32.60 10.05
CA LYS A 3 -11.65 -33.73 10.11
C LYS A 3 -11.27 -34.80 9.08
N ARG A 4 -11.63 -36.05 9.36
CA ARG A 4 -11.43 -37.18 8.43
C ARG A 4 -12.14 -36.95 7.08
N SER A 5 -13.28 -36.28 7.09
CA SER A 5 -14.04 -35.90 5.89
C SER A 5 -13.28 -34.96 4.95
N ASP A 6 -12.26 -34.28 5.45
CA ASP A 6 -11.50 -33.30 4.69
C ASP A 6 -10.37 -33.98 3.89
N ILE A 7 -10.11 -35.28 4.12
CA ILE A 7 -9.07 -36.03 3.43
C ILE A 7 -9.46 -36.23 1.96
N ILE A 8 -8.58 -35.80 1.06
CA ILE A 8 -8.74 -35.97 -0.39
C ILE A 8 -7.63 -36.83 -0.97
N ASP A 9 -7.87 -37.33 -2.19
CA ASP A 9 -6.88 -38.10 -2.93
C ASP A 9 -5.67 -37.23 -3.31
N GLY A 10 -4.45 -37.80 -3.20
CA GLY A 10 -3.22 -37.10 -3.51
C GLY A 10 -3.14 -36.57 -4.94
N SER A 11 -3.79 -37.22 -5.90
CA SER A 11 -3.87 -36.76 -7.29
C SER A 11 -4.63 -35.43 -7.45
N ALA A 12 -5.53 -35.11 -6.52
CA ALA A 12 -6.28 -33.86 -6.52
C ALA A 12 -5.56 -32.71 -5.80
N ALA A 13 -4.53 -33.01 -4.99
CA ALA A 13 -3.90 -32.06 -4.08
C ALA A 13 -3.32 -30.81 -4.77
N ALA A 14 -2.77 -30.94 -5.97
CA ALA A 14 -2.14 -29.83 -6.70
C ALA A 14 -3.15 -28.76 -7.18
N ARG A 15 -4.44 -29.08 -7.25
CA ARG A 15 -5.49 -28.18 -7.77
C ARG A 15 -6.57 -27.86 -6.75
N ALA A 16 -6.65 -28.64 -5.67
CA ALA A 16 -7.66 -28.46 -4.65
C ALA A 16 -7.33 -27.23 -3.78
N PRO A 17 -8.27 -26.27 -3.63
CA PRO A 17 -8.06 -25.08 -2.80
C PRO A 17 -8.12 -25.38 -1.30
N TYR A 18 -8.71 -26.50 -0.90
CA TYR A 18 -8.85 -26.96 0.47
C TYR A 18 -8.83 -28.49 0.54
N GLY A 19 -8.55 -29.03 1.73
CA GLY A 19 -8.50 -30.47 1.99
C GLY A 19 -7.27 -30.85 2.80
N LEU A 20 -7.24 -32.10 3.24
CA LEU A 20 -6.12 -32.72 3.92
C LEU A 20 -5.53 -33.80 3.01
N VAL A 21 -4.24 -33.79 2.78
CA VAL A 21 -3.55 -34.83 2.00
C VAL A 21 -2.38 -35.37 2.81
N TYR A 22 -2.13 -36.67 2.71
CA TYR A 22 -0.89 -37.27 3.22
C TYR A 22 0.13 -37.34 2.10
N THR A 23 1.36 -36.91 2.38
CA THR A 23 2.51 -37.04 1.49
C THR A 23 3.61 -37.83 2.19
N GLU A 24 4.38 -38.61 1.44
CA GLU A 24 5.48 -39.41 2.02
C GLU A 24 6.67 -38.54 2.46
N VAL A 25 6.76 -37.29 1.97
CA VAL A 25 7.89 -36.38 2.23
C VAL A 25 7.61 -35.46 3.43
N LEU A 26 6.41 -34.87 3.52
CA LEU A 26 6.06 -33.88 4.54
C LEU A 26 4.98 -34.36 5.53
N GLY A 27 4.43 -35.56 5.33
CA GLY A 27 3.30 -36.07 6.10
C GLY A 27 1.99 -35.38 5.74
N TRP A 28 1.15 -35.12 6.74
CA TRP A 28 -0.16 -34.48 6.57
C TRP A 28 -0.01 -32.99 6.23
N ILE A 29 -0.61 -32.57 5.11
CA ILE A 29 -0.65 -31.19 4.64
C ILE A 29 -2.10 -30.71 4.64
N ASP A 30 -2.36 -29.60 5.34
CA ASP A 30 -3.58 -28.81 5.18
C ASP A 30 -3.43 -27.94 3.94
N LEU A 31 -4.17 -28.26 2.89
CA LEU A 31 -4.08 -27.57 1.60
C LEU A 31 -4.55 -26.13 1.68
N GLY A 32 -5.50 -25.81 2.57
CA GLY A 32 -5.97 -24.43 2.75
C GLY A 32 -4.85 -23.53 3.27
N HIS A 33 -4.10 -24.00 4.27
CA HIS A 33 -2.93 -23.26 4.77
C HIS A 33 -1.73 -23.32 3.81
N ALA A 34 -1.50 -24.47 3.17
CA ALA A 34 -0.35 -24.68 2.29
C ALA A 34 -0.43 -23.88 0.97
N GLN A 35 -1.61 -23.38 0.59
CA GLN A 35 -1.70 -22.40 -0.50
C GLN A 35 -0.79 -21.20 -0.26
N GLY A 36 -0.58 -20.81 1.00
CA GLY A 36 0.20 -19.63 1.38
C GLY A 36 -0.51 -18.31 1.08
N THR A 37 -1.83 -18.31 0.88
CA THR A 37 -2.64 -17.09 0.69
C THR A 37 -2.59 -16.21 1.93
N ASP A 38 -2.69 -16.82 3.12
CA ASP A 38 -2.74 -16.09 4.39
C ASP A 38 -1.43 -15.37 4.66
N ILE A 39 -0.30 -16.07 4.48
CA ILE A 39 1.03 -15.45 4.64
C ILE A 39 1.28 -14.39 3.57
N ARG A 40 0.83 -14.58 2.33
CA ARG A 40 0.93 -13.54 1.28
C ARG A 40 0.13 -12.28 1.64
N ASN A 41 -1.08 -12.45 2.15
CA ASN A 41 -1.93 -11.32 2.57
C ASN A 41 -1.34 -10.61 3.78
N LEU A 42 -0.84 -11.35 4.76
CA LEU A 42 -0.14 -10.80 5.93
C LEU A 42 1.08 -9.98 5.52
N LEU A 43 1.96 -10.54 4.67
CA LEU A 43 3.16 -9.84 4.20
C LEU A 43 2.82 -8.56 3.43
N ARG A 44 1.79 -8.59 2.56
CA ARG A 44 1.32 -7.38 1.85
C ARG A 44 0.81 -6.32 2.80
N SER A 45 0.04 -6.70 3.81
CA SER A 45 -0.51 -5.80 4.83
C SER A 45 0.59 -5.13 5.66
N ILE A 46 1.58 -5.90 6.11
CA ILE A 46 2.75 -5.40 6.84
C ILE A 46 3.59 -4.47 5.96
N ALA A 47 3.91 -4.89 4.74
CA ALA A 47 4.70 -4.09 3.80
C ALA A 47 4.00 -2.76 3.47
N LEU A 48 2.67 -2.77 3.30
CA LEU A 48 1.90 -1.55 3.07
C LEU A 48 1.98 -0.61 4.28
N ALA A 49 1.80 -1.11 5.50
CA ALA A 49 1.92 -0.31 6.72
C ALA A 49 3.32 0.30 6.85
N MET A 50 4.37 -0.50 6.66
CA MET A 50 5.76 -0.03 6.70
C MET A 50 6.02 1.05 5.65
N MET A 51 5.63 0.82 4.39
CA MET A 51 5.80 1.79 3.31
C MET A 51 5.08 3.10 3.63
N MET A 52 3.81 3.04 4.07
CA MET A 52 3.03 4.23 4.37
C MET A 52 3.60 5.05 5.53
N SER A 53 4.13 4.40 6.56
CA SER A 53 4.81 5.06 7.68
C SER A 53 6.15 5.66 7.25
N LEU A 54 6.96 4.91 6.50
CA LEU A 54 8.25 5.39 6.00
C LEU A 54 8.09 6.58 5.05
N ALA A 55 7.14 6.52 4.11
CA ALA A 55 6.88 7.60 3.17
C ALA A 55 6.51 8.89 3.90
N ARG A 56 5.58 8.84 4.86
CA ARG A 56 5.24 10.01 5.70
C ARG A 56 6.44 10.55 6.47
N LYS A 57 7.29 9.67 7.00
CA LYS A 57 8.48 10.08 7.75
C LYS A 57 9.52 10.76 6.86
N PHE A 58 9.82 10.20 5.68
CA PHE A 58 10.78 10.79 4.76
C PHE A 58 10.32 12.16 4.25
N GLU A 59 9.05 12.29 3.91
CA GLU A 59 8.47 13.58 3.51
C GLU A 59 8.48 14.58 4.67
N GLY A 60 8.16 14.13 5.89
CA GLY A 60 8.27 14.93 7.11
C GLY A 60 9.69 15.43 7.37
N LEU A 61 10.70 14.58 7.17
CA LEU A 61 12.10 14.95 7.30
C LEU A 61 12.53 15.96 6.23
N GLN A 62 12.14 15.77 4.97
CA GLN A 62 12.41 16.75 3.90
C GLN A 62 11.73 18.10 4.17
N SER A 63 10.55 18.09 4.81
CA SER A 63 9.84 19.32 5.20
C SER A 63 10.43 20.02 6.44
N SER A 64 11.31 19.34 7.20
CA SER A 64 11.85 19.85 8.45
C SER A 64 13.07 20.76 8.24
N PHE A 65 13.15 21.83 9.03
CA PHE A 65 14.37 22.65 9.10
C PHE A 65 15.52 21.80 9.70
N PRO A 66 16.75 21.82 9.15
CA PRO A 66 17.25 22.67 8.07
C PRO A 66 17.19 22.06 6.66
N ILE A 67 16.65 20.83 6.49
CA ILE A 67 16.65 20.10 5.21
C ILE A 67 15.79 20.80 4.14
N SER A 68 14.73 21.49 4.56
CA SER A 68 13.90 22.32 3.69
C SER A 68 14.60 23.57 3.13
N LEU A 69 15.80 23.93 3.62
CA LEU A 69 16.60 25.04 3.08
C LEU A 69 17.37 24.65 1.80
N THR A 70 17.61 23.36 1.59
CA THR A 70 18.40 22.84 0.47
C THR A 70 17.55 22.01 -0.50
N THR A 71 16.31 21.68 -0.13
CA THR A 71 15.37 20.90 -0.91
C THR A 71 14.09 21.69 -1.12
N ASP A 72 13.59 21.75 -2.36
CA ASP A 72 12.50 22.65 -2.71
C ASP A 72 11.08 22.14 -2.33
N SER A 73 10.94 20.98 -1.69
CA SER A 73 9.65 20.51 -1.18
C SER A 73 9.70 19.19 -0.41
N GLY A 74 9.06 19.13 0.77
CA GLY A 74 8.42 17.91 1.27
C GLY A 74 6.94 17.85 0.87
N PHE A 75 6.39 16.65 0.75
CA PHE A 75 4.98 16.34 0.45
C PHE A 75 4.45 16.98 -0.84
N SER A 76 5.14 16.82 -1.97
CA SER A 76 4.58 17.20 -3.27
C SER A 76 3.24 16.50 -3.53
N GLY A 77 2.41 17.11 -4.36
CA GLY A 77 1.01 16.72 -4.56
C GLY A 77 0.83 15.24 -4.97
N GLU A 78 1.83 14.70 -5.64
CA GLU A 78 1.89 13.37 -6.23
C GLU A 78 2.67 12.33 -5.41
N ASP A 79 3.50 12.72 -4.44
CA ASP A 79 4.52 11.82 -3.87
C ASP A 79 3.92 10.58 -3.19
N LEU A 80 3.06 10.80 -2.19
CA LEU A 80 2.49 9.70 -1.40
C LEU A 80 1.61 8.77 -2.25
N VAL A 81 0.86 9.33 -3.19
CA VAL A 81 0.01 8.55 -4.09
C VAL A 81 0.82 7.79 -5.14
N SER A 82 1.97 8.32 -5.56
CA SER A 82 2.93 7.64 -6.43
C SER A 82 3.62 6.49 -5.72
N ASN A 83 4.02 6.68 -4.45
CA ASN A 83 4.55 5.60 -3.60
C ASN A 83 3.54 4.48 -3.42
N LEU A 84 2.27 4.82 -3.17
CA LEU A 84 1.18 3.85 -3.07
C LEU A 84 0.94 3.12 -4.41
N LEU A 85 0.94 3.83 -5.53
CA LEU A 85 0.83 3.21 -6.85
C LEU A 85 2.01 2.25 -7.10
N GLY A 86 3.23 2.64 -6.74
CA GLY A 86 4.44 1.81 -6.81
C GLY A 86 4.28 0.51 -6.02
N PHE A 87 3.78 0.58 -4.79
CA PHE A 87 3.45 -0.61 -4.00
C PHE A 87 2.49 -1.54 -4.75
N TYR A 88 1.38 -1.01 -5.26
CA TYR A 88 0.40 -1.81 -6.00
C TYR A 88 0.95 -2.41 -7.30
N ARG A 89 1.88 -1.73 -7.98
CA ARG A 89 2.59 -2.30 -9.14
C ARG A 89 3.44 -3.51 -8.80
N VAL A 90 3.96 -3.60 -7.57
CA VAL A 90 4.77 -4.73 -7.11
C VAL A 90 3.88 -5.88 -6.63
N VAL A 91 2.80 -5.59 -5.89
CA VAL A 91 1.99 -6.63 -5.25
C VAL A 91 0.85 -7.17 -6.11
N SER A 92 0.47 -6.45 -7.17
CA SER A 92 -0.58 -6.84 -8.13
C SER A 92 0.02 -7.33 -9.44
N ALA A 93 -0.61 -8.35 -10.04
CA ALA A 93 -0.24 -8.88 -11.36
C ALA A 93 -0.94 -8.15 -12.53
N GLN A 94 -1.78 -7.15 -12.24
CA GLN A 94 -2.59 -6.47 -13.26
C GLN A 94 -1.86 -5.26 -13.86
N ASN A 95 -2.17 -4.95 -15.13
CA ASN A 95 -1.74 -3.70 -15.75
C ASN A 95 -2.56 -2.52 -15.20
N LEU A 96 -2.00 -1.83 -14.19
CA LEU A 96 -2.71 -0.77 -13.46
C LEU A 96 -2.87 0.53 -14.24
N PHE A 97 -1.95 0.85 -15.15
CA PHE A 97 -1.97 2.13 -15.87
C PHE A 97 -3.16 2.26 -16.81
N GLY A 98 -3.67 1.15 -17.37
CA GLY A 98 -4.90 1.16 -18.15
C GLY A 98 -6.13 1.62 -17.34
N MET A 99 -6.12 1.44 -16.02
CA MET A 99 -7.20 1.84 -15.12
C MET A 99 -7.04 3.28 -14.58
N LEU A 100 -5.88 3.90 -14.77
CA LEU A 100 -5.62 5.27 -14.31
C LEU A 100 -6.12 6.34 -15.30
N HIS A 101 -6.47 5.93 -16.52
CA HIS A 101 -6.86 6.82 -17.61
C HIS A 101 -5.91 8.02 -17.79
N PRO A 102 -4.61 7.79 -18.10
CA PRO A 102 -3.68 8.89 -18.35
C PRO A 102 -4.20 9.79 -19.48
N VAL A 103 -4.13 11.10 -19.25
CA VAL A 103 -4.50 12.10 -20.26
C VAL A 103 -3.37 12.32 -21.26
N SER A 104 -3.65 13.00 -22.38
CA SER A 104 -2.62 13.37 -23.35
C SER A 104 -1.62 14.36 -22.73
N LYS A 105 -0.43 14.49 -23.33
CA LYS A 105 0.56 15.48 -22.89
C LYS A 105 0.01 16.91 -22.95
N GLU A 106 -0.75 17.24 -23.99
CA GLU A 106 -1.39 18.54 -24.14
C GLU A 106 -2.35 18.84 -22.99
N GLU A 107 -3.19 17.86 -22.63
CA GLU A 107 -4.12 17.98 -21.50
C GLU A 107 -3.41 18.10 -20.14
N ALA A 108 -2.28 17.41 -19.97
CA ALA A 108 -1.45 17.57 -18.78
C ALA A 108 -0.81 18.97 -18.71
N LEU A 109 -0.32 19.49 -19.84
CA LEU A 109 0.25 20.84 -19.94
C LEU A 109 -0.79 21.92 -19.64
N LYS A 110 -2.03 21.81 -20.16
CA LYS A 110 -3.13 22.72 -19.81
C LYS A 110 -3.30 22.88 -18.30
N ARG A 111 -3.26 21.77 -17.56
CA ARG A 111 -3.38 21.77 -16.09
C ARG A 111 -2.15 22.37 -15.42
N TRP A 112 -0.96 22.06 -15.93
CA TRP A 112 0.30 22.62 -15.41
C TRP A 112 0.36 24.14 -15.59
N ASP A 113 -0.01 24.64 -16.77
CA ASP A 113 0.04 26.06 -17.10
C ASP A 113 -1.02 26.86 -16.32
N TYR A 114 -2.18 26.25 -16.04
CA TYR A 114 -3.25 26.87 -15.26
C TYR A 114 -3.03 26.83 -13.75
N TYR A 115 -2.68 25.67 -13.19
CA TYR A 115 -2.57 25.46 -11.74
C TYR A 115 -1.14 25.62 -11.19
N GLY A 116 -0.14 25.71 -12.07
CA GLY A 116 1.27 25.81 -11.71
C GLY A 116 1.95 24.47 -11.42
N LYS A 117 3.19 24.55 -10.93
CA LYS A 117 4.05 23.38 -10.66
C LYS A 117 3.43 22.49 -9.59
N ILE A 118 3.47 21.16 -9.81
CA ILE A 118 2.91 20.19 -8.86
C ILE A 118 3.56 20.27 -7.47
N GLY A 119 4.87 20.55 -7.39
CA GLY A 119 5.62 20.75 -6.14
C GLY A 119 5.10 21.87 -5.23
N SER A 120 4.38 22.85 -5.79
CA SER A 120 3.74 23.93 -5.05
C SER A 120 2.46 23.48 -4.34
N TRP A 121 1.92 22.30 -4.69
CA TRP A 121 0.73 21.74 -4.08
C TRP A 121 1.10 20.67 -3.07
N LYS A 122 0.62 20.80 -1.82
CA LYS A 122 0.94 19.84 -0.76
C LYS A 122 -0.07 18.72 -0.62
N ASN A 123 0.42 17.49 -0.49
CA ASN A 123 -0.41 16.32 -0.23
C ASN A 123 0.20 15.41 0.84
N GLU A 124 -0.25 15.63 2.08
CA GLU A 124 0.22 14.88 3.26
C GLU A 124 -0.55 13.57 3.50
N ASN A 125 -1.46 13.19 2.60
CA ASN A 125 -2.20 11.94 2.71
C ASN A 125 -2.18 11.14 1.40
N PHE A 126 -2.58 9.88 1.50
CA PHE A 126 -2.62 8.96 0.37
C PHE A 126 -3.85 9.15 -0.54
N ARG A 127 -4.63 10.23 -0.38
CA ARG A 127 -5.74 10.53 -1.30
C ARG A 127 -5.19 11.30 -2.50
N PRO A 128 -5.65 11.00 -3.73
CA PRO A 128 -5.21 11.72 -4.91
C PRO A 128 -5.61 13.20 -4.81
N LEU A 129 -4.71 14.09 -5.22
CA LEU A 129 -5.02 15.48 -5.47
C LEU A 129 -5.37 15.62 -6.96
N LEU A 130 -6.64 15.87 -7.25
CA LEU A 130 -7.16 15.96 -8.61
C LEU A 130 -7.21 17.41 -9.06
N PHE A 131 -6.78 17.64 -10.30
CA PHE A 131 -6.77 18.93 -10.98
C PHE A 131 -7.82 18.89 -12.10
N PRO A 132 -9.00 19.50 -11.88
CA PRO A 132 -10.06 19.57 -12.88
C PRO A 132 -9.56 20.18 -14.20
N ASP A 133 -10.26 19.90 -15.28
CA ASP A 133 -9.97 20.56 -16.54
C ASP A 133 -10.29 22.06 -16.45
N PRO A 134 -9.33 22.97 -16.70
CA PRO A 134 -9.58 24.40 -16.56
C PRO A 134 -10.46 24.96 -17.68
N GLU A 135 -10.53 24.34 -18.86
CA GLU A 135 -11.38 24.80 -19.95
C GLU A 135 -12.83 24.34 -19.75
N MET A 136 -13.02 23.09 -19.30
CA MET A 136 -14.36 22.57 -19.02
C MET A 136 -14.92 23.06 -17.68
N PHE A 137 -14.05 23.30 -16.69
CA PHE A 137 -14.43 23.68 -15.33
C PHE A 137 -13.59 24.88 -14.82
N PRO A 138 -13.75 26.08 -15.42
CA PRO A 138 -12.87 27.23 -15.16
C PRO A 138 -12.84 27.67 -13.69
N ASN A 139 -13.95 27.53 -12.97
CA ASN A 139 -14.03 27.90 -11.56
C ASN A 139 -13.67 26.76 -10.58
N ALA A 140 -13.32 25.58 -11.10
CA ALA A 140 -13.03 24.43 -10.25
C ALA A 140 -11.60 24.49 -9.69
N ARG A 141 -11.51 24.23 -8.39
CA ARG A 141 -10.23 24.20 -7.66
C ARG A 141 -9.72 22.77 -7.52
N PRO A 142 -8.40 22.58 -7.36
CA PRO A 142 -7.85 21.27 -7.03
C PRO A 142 -8.49 20.72 -5.76
N ARG A 143 -8.79 19.42 -5.76
CA ARG A 143 -9.54 18.76 -4.68
C ARG A 143 -9.04 17.37 -4.40
N LYS A 144 -9.24 16.89 -3.17
CA LYS A 144 -8.97 15.48 -2.83
C LYS A 144 -10.00 14.57 -3.51
N GLY A 145 -9.52 13.54 -4.17
CA GLY A 145 -10.33 12.47 -4.74
C GLY A 145 -10.40 11.24 -3.83
N GLU A 146 -11.12 10.24 -4.32
CA GLU A 146 -11.13 8.90 -3.73
C GLU A 146 -10.07 8.02 -4.37
N LEU A 147 -9.50 7.10 -3.58
CA LEU A 147 -8.60 6.09 -4.11
C LEU A 147 -9.39 5.09 -4.98
N PRO A 148 -8.87 4.73 -6.18
CA PRO A 148 -9.44 3.68 -7.01
C PRO A 148 -9.58 2.37 -6.24
N ASN A 149 -10.57 1.54 -6.58
CA ASN A 149 -10.84 0.28 -5.87
C ASN A 149 -9.65 -0.67 -5.86
N PHE A 150 -8.88 -0.74 -6.95
CA PHE A 150 -7.68 -1.57 -7.02
C PHE A 150 -6.57 -1.11 -6.05
N MET A 151 -6.55 0.17 -5.64
CA MET A 151 -5.62 0.71 -4.65
C MET A 151 -6.13 0.59 -3.21
N LYS A 152 -7.24 -0.14 -2.99
CA LYS A 152 -7.84 -0.41 -1.68
C LYS A 152 -7.95 -1.90 -1.38
N THR A 153 -7.34 -2.77 -2.19
CA THR A 153 -7.45 -4.24 -2.04
C THR A 153 -6.60 -4.79 -0.90
N VAL A 154 -5.64 -4.01 -0.39
CA VAL A 154 -4.83 -4.36 0.77
C VAL A 154 -5.06 -3.31 1.85
N SER A 155 -5.40 -3.77 3.06
CA SER A 155 -5.44 -2.91 4.25
C SER A 155 -4.07 -2.91 4.92
N PRO A 156 -3.55 -1.73 5.33
CA PRO A 156 -2.30 -1.67 6.07
C PRO A 156 -2.47 -2.39 7.42
N TRP A 157 -1.42 -3.10 7.84
CA TRP A 157 -1.41 -3.78 9.13
C TRP A 157 -1.58 -2.78 10.28
N SER A 158 -2.47 -3.10 11.22
CA SER A 158 -2.79 -2.25 12.38
C SER A 158 -2.87 -3.02 13.71
N ASP A 159 -2.78 -4.36 13.68
CA ASP A 159 -2.91 -5.17 14.89
C ASP A 159 -1.55 -5.49 15.52
N PHE A 160 -1.07 -4.56 16.34
CA PHE A 160 0.16 -4.75 17.11
C PHE A 160 -0.07 -5.36 18.50
N ARG A 161 -1.31 -5.75 18.82
CA ARG A 161 -1.67 -6.26 20.15
C ARG A 161 -1.81 -7.78 20.18
N SER A 162 -2.13 -8.42 19.06
CA SER A 162 -2.22 -9.89 18.96
C SER A 162 -0.88 -10.61 19.12
N GLY A 163 0.24 -9.90 18.96
CA GLY A 163 1.57 -10.50 18.97
C GLY A 163 1.97 -11.17 17.65
N ILE A 164 1.13 -11.10 16.60
CA ILE A 164 1.45 -11.61 15.26
C ILE A 164 2.59 -10.80 14.62
N VAL A 165 2.58 -9.47 14.82
CA VAL A 165 3.62 -8.55 14.36
C VAL A 165 4.04 -7.67 15.53
N SER A 166 5.35 -7.56 15.72
CA SER A 166 5.96 -6.69 16.71
C SER A 166 6.93 -5.72 16.05
N ILE A 167 7.21 -4.62 16.73
CA ILE A 167 8.09 -3.55 16.25
C ILE A 167 9.37 -3.66 17.07
N ALA A 168 10.48 -4.02 16.42
CA ALA A 168 11.78 -4.00 17.04
C ALA A 168 12.46 -2.64 16.78
N SER A 169 12.95 -1.99 17.83
CA SER A 169 13.84 -0.83 17.67
C SER A 169 15.20 -1.23 17.07
N ALA A 170 15.93 -0.27 16.50
CA ALA A 170 17.21 -0.50 15.82
C ALA A 170 18.30 -1.14 16.71
N ASP A 171 18.18 -1.02 18.03
CA ASP A 171 19.06 -1.63 19.04
C ASP A 171 18.46 -2.89 19.67
N GLY A 172 17.28 -3.34 19.22
CA GLY A 172 16.60 -4.55 19.71
C GLY A 172 16.10 -4.46 21.15
N SER A 173 16.20 -3.30 21.81
CA SER A 173 15.94 -3.15 23.25
C SER A 173 14.48 -2.81 23.58
N TYR A 174 13.71 -2.33 22.60
CA TYR A 174 12.33 -1.88 22.80
C TYR A 174 11.36 -2.58 21.85
N ILE A 175 10.45 -3.37 22.42
CA ILE A 175 9.23 -3.82 21.75
C ILE A 175 8.18 -2.73 22.01
N ASP A 176 7.99 -1.83 21.05
CA ASP A 176 6.91 -0.84 21.16
C ASP A 176 5.57 -1.55 21.02
N LYS A 177 4.67 -1.33 21.99
CA LYS A 177 3.29 -1.83 21.95
C LYS A 177 2.38 -1.04 20.99
N ALA A 178 2.95 -0.18 20.14
CA ALA A 178 2.23 0.72 19.23
C ALA A 178 1.18 1.51 20.02
N LYS A 179 1.60 2.57 20.72
CA LYS A 179 0.66 3.48 21.40
C LYS A 179 -0.41 3.95 20.40
N GLY A 180 -1.64 3.46 20.55
CA GLY A 180 -2.78 3.82 19.69
C GLY A 180 -3.08 2.90 18.50
N GLY A 181 -2.38 1.77 18.32
CA GLY A 181 -2.64 0.85 17.19
C GLY A 181 -2.07 1.32 15.84
N ILE A 182 -1.13 2.26 15.90
CA ILE A 182 -0.44 2.84 14.77
C ILE A 182 1.05 2.58 15.00
N LEU A 183 1.80 2.16 13.96
CA LEU A 183 3.27 2.09 14.04
C LEU A 183 3.77 3.40 14.64
N PRO A 184 4.74 3.40 15.57
CA PRO A 184 5.34 4.65 16.00
C PRO A 184 5.74 5.37 14.71
N TYR A 185 5.34 6.63 14.60
CA TYR A 185 5.57 7.48 13.43
C TYR A 185 4.60 7.35 12.22
N ALA A 186 3.39 6.77 12.35
CA ALA A 186 2.31 6.96 11.36
C ALA A 186 1.31 8.07 11.71
#